data_AF-A0AAF0M9X6-F1
#
_entry.id   AF-A0AAF0M9X6-F1
#
_cell.length_a   1.000
_cell.length_b   1.000
_cell.length_c   1.000
_cell.angle_alpha   90.00
_cell.angle_beta   90.00
_cell.angle_gamma   90.00
#
_symmetry.space_group_name_H-M   'P 1'
#
loop_
_entity.id
_entity.type
_entity.pdbx_description
1 polymer ?
#
loop_
_entity_poly.entity_id
_entity_poly.type
_entity_poly.pdbx_seq_one_letter_code
_entity_poly.pdbx_strand_id
1 'polypeptide(L)'
;MDRRPDPPLSAPGPEPVGAPEVVRALLTMRALAVLGHRDPVRTTTLAAQAAALDLGGPATVALAAHYPEDDPVLLEAALVACLAELGWRTASMSFAEAAVHVTRGRAAQVLVHDTDGRSVARWVQDYLAWDERVRSAVFSDFVELNWEYDEFDEGLQRDVPDARRAAAAFLEGTTPVSDRWRQR
;
A
#
# COMPACT_ATOMS: atom_id res chain seq x y z
N MET A 1 7.55 35.57 18.18
CA MET A 1 8.20 34.98 16.99
C MET A 1 7.52 33.66 16.72
N ASP A 2 6.80 33.62 15.61
CA ASP A 2 5.93 32.53 15.19
C ASP A 2 6.65 31.19 15.09
N ARG A 3 6.09 30.17 15.75
CA ARG A 3 6.37 28.78 15.41
C ARG A 3 5.85 28.55 14.00
N ARG A 4 6.76 28.46 13.02
CA ARG A 4 6.40 27.92 11.70
C ARG A 4 5.79 26.53 11.91
N PRO A 5 4.62 26.24 11.31
CA PRO A 5 4.14 24.87 11.26
C PRO A 5 5.17 24.03 10.50
N ASP A 6 5.46 22.85 11.03
CA ASP A 6 6.39 21.91 10.40
C ASP A 6 5.97 21.65 8.95
N PRO A 7 6.94 21.45 8.03
CA PRO A 7 6.63 21.12 6.68
C PRO A 7 5.82 19.80 6.69
N PRO A 8 4.69 19.79 6.01
CA PRO A 8 3.80 18.66 6.01
C PRO A 8 4.45 17.46 5.30
N LEU A 9 4.29 16.28 5.90
CA LEU A 9 4.75 15.00 5.36
C LEU A 9 4.21 14.82 3.94
N SER A 10 5.09 15.02 2.96
CA SER A 10 4.88 14.49 1.62
C SER A 10 5.27 13.02 1.70
N ALA A 11 4.31 12.10 1.68
CA ALA A 11 4.66 10.68 1.51
C ALA A 11 5.18 10.52 0.07
N PRO A 12 6.37 9.90 -0.09
CA PRO A 12 6.44 8.45 0.03
C PRO A 12 7.30 8.01 1.21
N GLY A 13 6.67 7.40 2.20
CA GLY A 13 7.33 6.94 3.42
C GLY A 13 6.73 5.62 3.89
N PRO A 14 7.38 4.93 4.85
CA PRO A 14 6.98 3.59 5.26
C PRO A 14 5.55 3.56 5.79
N GLU A 15 4.97 2.35 5.87
CA GLU A 15 3.86 2.10 6.80
C GLU A 15 4.21 2.78 8.14
N PRO A 16 3.44 3.78 8.59
CA PRO A 16 3.67 4.39 9.89
C PRO A 16 3.65 3.31 10.96
N VAL A 17 4.81 3.05 11.55
CA VAL A 17 4.91 2.30 12.80
C VAL A 17 3.98 3.00 13.79
N GLY A 18 2.86 2.37 14.11
CA GLY A 18 1.86 2.89 15.05
C GLY A 18 0.62 3.58 14.45
N ALA A 19 0.45 3.69 13.12
CA ALA A 19 -0.87 4.14 12.63
C ALA A 19 -1.95 3.10 12.93
N PRO A 20 -3.19 3.54 13.21
CA PRO A 20 -4.32 2.64 13.33
C PRO A 20 -4.50 1.79 12.07
N GLU A 21 -4.92 0.54 12.25
CA GLU A 21 -5.13 -0.41 11.15
C GLU A 21 -6.05 0.14 10.06
N VAL A 22 -7.10 0.85 10.46
CA VAL A 22 -8.05 1.48 9.54
C VAL A 22 -7.37 2.53 8.63
N VAL A 23 -6.40 3.28 9.15
CA VAL A 23 -5.64 4.27 8.37
C VAL A 23 -4.74 3.56 7.37
N ARG A 24 -4.06 2.48 7.78
CA ARG A 24 -3.26 1.65 6.86
C ARG A 24 -4.10 1.06 5.74
N ALA A 25 -5.30 0.58 6.06
CA ALA A 25 -6.24 0.07 5.07
C ALA A 25 -6.70 1.16 4.09
N LEU A 26 -7.03 2.37 4.55
CA LEU A 26 -7.36 3.51 3.68
C LEU A 26 -6.20 3.91 2.76
N LEU A 27 -4.96 3.90 3.27
CA LEU A 27 -3.76 4.14 2.46
C LEU A 27 -3.59 3.07 1.37
N THR A 28 -3.80 1.81 1.72
CA THR A 28 -3.76 0.70 0.75
C THR A 28 -4.86 0.84 -0.31
N MET A 29 -6.07 1.24 0.07
CA MET A 29 -7.15 1.53 -0.88
C MET A 29 -6.78 2.67 -1.84
N ARG A 30 -6.13 3.72 -1.33
CA ARG A 30 -5.66 4.83 -2.17
C ARG A 30 -4.57 4.36 -3.14
N ALA A 31 -3.61 3.58 -2.68
CA ALA A 31 -2.56 3.02 -3.54
C ALA A 31 -3.16 2.12 -4.63
N LEU A 32 -4.10 1.25 -4.30
CA LEU A 32 -4.83 0.44 -5.27
C LEU A 32 -5.55 1.30 -6.31
N ALA A 33 -6.18 2.40 -5.91
CA ALA A 33 -6.83 3.33 -6.83
C ALA A 33 -5.84 3.97 -7.82
N VAL A 34 -4.65 4.35 -7.38
CA VAL A 34 -3.56 4.85 -8.26
C VAL A 34 -3.14 3.79 -9.28
N LEU A 35 -3.13 2.53 -8.88
CA LEU A 35 -2.83 1.40 -9.77
C LEU A 35 -3.99 1.02 -10.71
N GLY A 36 -5.14 1.68 -10.59
CA GLY A 36 -6.34 1.39 -11.38
C GLY A 36 -7.21 0.26 -10.82
N HIS A 37 -6.95 -0.19 -9.59
CA HIS A 37 -7.79 -1.17 -8.87
C HIS A 37 -8.80 -0.46 -7.97
N ARG A 38 -10.06 -0.90 -7.95
CA ARG A 38 -11.11 -0.28 -7.14
C ARG A 38 -11.92 -1.29 -6.35
N ASP A 39 -12.17 -0.97 -5.07
CA ASP A 39 -13.21 -1.57 -4.22
C ASP A 39 -13.83 -0.45 -3.35
N PRO A 40 -14.82 0.30 -3.86
CA PRO A 40 -15.39 1.47 -3.18
C PRO A 40 -16.15 1.12 -1.90
N VAL A 41 -16.76 -0.07 -1.82
CA VAL A 41 -17.53 -0.53 -0.66
C VAL A 41 -16.63 -0.68 0.57
N ARG A 42 -15.40 -1.15 0.38
CA ARG A 42 -14.42 -1.25 1.47
C ARG A 42 -13.98 0.14 1.95
N THR A 43 -13.79 1.09 1.05
CA THR A 43 -13.33 2.45 1.39
C THR A 43 -14.30 3.16 2.34
N THR A 44 -15.59 3.15 2.03
CA THR A 44 -16.63 3.79 2.87
C THR A 44 -16.77 3.10 4.22
N THR A 45 -16.69 1.76 4.25
CA THR A 45 -16.72 0.97 5.49
C THR A 45 -15.53 1.31 6.41
N LEU A 46 -14.32 1.42 5.84
CA LEU A 46 -13.12 1.81 6.58
C LEU A 46 -13.22 3.26 7.07
N ALA A 47 -13.77 4.17 6.28
CA ALA A 47 -14.02 5.54 6.70
C ALA A 47 -15.00 5.60 7.88
N ALA A 48 -16.08 4.80 7.85
CA ALA A 48 -17.03 4.71 8.96
C ALA A 48 -16.36 4.16 10.24
N GLN A 49 -15.47 3.17 10.11
CA GLN A 49 -14.68 2.67 11.24
C GLN A 49 -13.73 3.75 11.78
N ALA A 50 -13.06 4.52 10.91
CA ALA A 50 -12.19 5.61 11.33
C ALA A 50 -12.96 6.71 12.07
N ALA A 51 -14.17 7.05 11.60
CA ALA A 51 -15.06 7.98 12.29
C ALA A 51 -15.52 7.45 13.65
N ALA A 52 -15.90 6.16 13.73
CA ALA A 52 -16.30 5.53 14.99
C ALA A 52 -15.17 5.48 16.04
N LEU A 53 -13.91 5.52 15.59
CA LEU A 53 -12.72 5.57 16.43
C LEU A 53 -12.25 7.00 16.74
N ASP A 54 -12.99 8.03 16.29
CA ASP A 54 -12.65 9.45 16.45
C ASP A 54 -11.26 9.81 15.87
N LEU A 55 -10.85 9.13 14.79
CA LEU A 55 -9.52 9.27 14.21
C LEU A 55 -9.41 10.42 13.21
N GLY A 56 -10.49 11.12 12.89
CA GLY A 56 -10.52 12.18 11.87
C GLY A 56 -11.67 13.16 12.03
N GLY A 57 -11.91 13.98 11.01
CA GLY A 57 -12.84 15.09 11.06
C GLY A 57 -13.97 15.01 10.03
N PRO A 58 -14.45 16.17 9.54
CA PRO A 58 -15.56 16.26 8.61
C PRO A 58 -15.37 15.45 7.31
N ALA A 59 -14.15 15.35 6.75
CA ALA A 59 -13.92 14.59 5.53
C ALA A 59 -14.03 13.08 5.76
N THR A 60 -13.61 12.56 6.91
CA THR A 60 -13.83 11.15 7.27
C THR A 60 -15.32 10.83 7.40
N VAL A 61 -16.09 11.71 8.04
CA VAL A 61 -17.55 11.57 8.17
C VAL A 61 -18.23 11.67 6.81
N ALA A 62 -17.83 12.62 5.96
CA ALA A 62 -18.36 12.76 4.61
C ALA A 62 -18.10 11.52 3.76
N LEU A 63 -16.86 10.99 3.78
CA LEU A 63 -16.51 9.76 3.06
C LEU A 63 -17.32 8.57 3.56
N ALA A 64 -17.56 8.45 4.87
CA ALA A 64 -18.42 7.41 5.42
C ALA A 64 -19.88 7.55 4.97
N ALA A 65 -20.37 8.78 4.76
CA ALA A 65 -21.74 9.05 4.34
C ALA A 65 -22.00 8.75 2.84
N HIS A 66 -20.97 8.64 2.01
CA HIS A 66 -21.09 8.38 0.56
C HIS A 66 -21.40 6.91 0.19
N TYR A 67 -21.89 6.10 1.12
CA TYR A 67 -22.32 4.71 0.87
C TYR A 67 -23.32 4.53 -0.30
N PRO A 68 -24.25 5.47 -0.59
CA PRO A 68 -25.27 5.25 -1.61
C PRO A 68 -25.01 5.86 -3.00
N GLU A 69 -23.90 6.58 -3.23
CA GLU A 69 -23.69 7.34 -4.48
C GLU A 69 -22.78 6.67 -5.52
N ASP A 70 -21.93 5.71 -5.12
CA ASP A 70 -21.06 4.87 -5.98
C ASP A 70 -20.30 5.60 -7.12
N ASP A 71 -20.19 6.94 -7.11
CA ASP A 71 -19.44 7.71 -8.10
C ASP A 71 -17.94 7.54 -7.83
N PRO A 72 -17.20 6.89 -8.75
CA PRO A 72 -15.80 6.58 -8.50
C PRO A 72 -14.88 7.80 -8.42
N VAL A 73 -15.24 8.91 -9.07
CA VAL A 73 -14.43 10.15 -9.08
C VAL A 73 -14.63 10.88 -7.76
N LEU A 74 -15.87 10.97 -7.28
CA LEU A 74 -16.18 11.58 -5.99
C LEU A 74 -15.56 10.80 -4.84
N LEU A 75 -15.61 9.46 -4.87
CA LEU A 75 -15.00 8.62 -3.85
C LEU A 75 -13.48 8.75 -3.80
N GLU A 76 -12.81 8.91 -4.94
CA GLU A 76 -11.36 9.12 -4.98
C GLU A 76 -10.98 10.47 -4.37
N ALA A 77 -11.68 11.55 -4.75
CA ALA A 77 -11.46 12.87 -4.18
C ALA A 77 -11.73 12.90 -2.66
N ALA A 78 -12.81 12.25 -2.22
CA ALA A 78 -13.18 12.14 -0.81
C ALA A 78 -12.17 11.29 -0.02
N LEU A 79 -11.63 10.20 -0.60
CA LEU A 79 -10.57 9.40 0.01
C LEU A 79 -9.29 10.21 0.19
N VAL A 80 -8.90 11.02 -0.80
CA VAL A 80 -7.74 11.92 -0.69
C VAL A 80 -7.96 12.96 0.41
N ALA A 81 -9.15 13.54 0.51
CA ALA A 81 -9.49 14.50 1.55
C ALA A 81 -9.49 13.87 2.97
N CYS A 82 -10.09 12.69 3.11
CA CYS A 82 -10.07 11.92 4.35
C CYS A 82 -8.65 11.60 4.79
N LEU A 83 -7.81 11.07 3.89
CA LEU A 83 -6.41 10.79 4.19
C LEU A 83 -5.64 12.06 4.58
N ALA A 84 -5.90 13.20 3.93
CA ALA A 84 -5.27 14.47 4.29
C ALA A 84 -5.63 14.95 5.71
N GLU A 85 -6.89 14.80 6.13
CA GLU A 85 -7.31 15.07 7.52
C GLU A 85 -6.64 14.14 8.53
N LEU A 86 -6.44 12.87 8.15
CA LEU A 86 -5.69 11.88 8.93
C LEU A 86 -4.18 12.13 8.97
N GLY A 87 -3.69 13.21 8.33
CA GLY A 87 -2.29 13.60 8.27
C GLY A 87 -1.50 13.08 7.07
N TRP A 88 -2.17 12.50 6.07
CA TRP A 88 -1.54 11.81 4.93
C TRP A 88 -1.80 12.51 3.59
N ARG A 89 -0.72 12.96 2.95
CA ARG A 89 -0.81 13.62 1.64
C ARG A 89 -0.64 12.62 0.50
N THR A 90 -1.75 12.18 -0.06
CA THR A 90 -1.77 11.15 -1.11
C THR A 90 -2.31 11.64 -2.46
N ALA A 91 -2.60 12.93 -2.58
CA ALA A 91 -3.03 13.56 -3.83
C ALA A 91 -1.97 13.42 -4.94
N SER A 92 -0.69 13.55 -4.58
CA SER A 92 0.46 13.43 -5.48
C SER A 92 1.10 12.04 -5.50
N MET A 93 0.43 11.02 -4.93
CA MET A 93 0.98 9.66 -4.91
C MET A 93 1.17 9.16 -6.34
N SER A 94 2.42 8.85 -6.67
CA SER A 94 2.82 8.32 -7.96
C SER A 94 2.54 6.82 -8.06
N PHE A 95 2.51 6.31 -9.29
CA PHE A 95 2.32 4.88 -9.56
C PHE A 95 3.38 4.00 -8.87
N ALA A 96 4.65 4.43 -8.88
CA ALA A 96 5.74 3.70 -8.23
C ALA A 96 5.58 3.64 -6.70
N GLU A 97 5.13 4.73 -6.07
CA GLU A 97 4.91 4.77 -4.62
C GLU A 97 3.73 3.89 -4.22
N ALA A 98 2.66 3.91 -5.02
CA ALA A 98 1.51 3.04 -4.82
C ALA A 98 1.88 1.56 -4.96
N ALA A 99 2.67 1.22 -5.99
CA ALA A 99 3.18 -0.13 -6.21
C ALA A 99 3.99 -0.64 -5.02
N VAL A 100 4.96 0.17 -4.54
CA VAL A 100 5.76 -0.18 -3.35
C VAL A 100 4.86 -0.35 -2.13
N HIS A 101 3.92 0.58 -1.87
CA HIS A 101 3.03 0.51 -0.72
C HIS A 101 2.22 -0.81 -0.68
N VAL A 102 1.57 -1.16 -1.79
CA VAL A 102 0.75 -2.38 -1.87
C VAL A 102 1.61 -3.63 -1.73
N THR A 103 2.75 -3.71 -2.43
CA THR A 103 3.63 -4.88 -2.32
C THR A 103 4.19 -5.02 -0.90
N ARG A 104 4.49 -3.92 -0.20
CA ARG A 104 4.97 -3.99 1.19
C ARG A 104 3.93 -4.58 2.13
N GLY A 105 2.68 -4.15 2.01
CA GLY A 105 1.58 -4.73 2.80
C GLY A 105 1.42 -6.23 2.53
N ARG A 106 1.46 -6.64 1.27
CA ARG A 106 1.40 -8.06 0.87
C ARG A 106 2.61 -8.87 1.35
N ALA A 107 3.82 -8.32 1.23
CA ALA A 107 5.05 -8.95 1.69
C ALA A 107 5.05 -9.11 3.23
N ALA A 108 4.55 -8.13 3.97
CA ALA A 108 4.39 -8.24 5.43
C ALA A 108 3.42 -9.37 5.82
N GLN A 109 2.33 -9.57 5.06
CA GLN A 109 1.40 -10.69 5.27
C GLN A 109 2.06 -12.05 5.07
N VAL A 110 3.04 -12.17 4.16
CA VAL A 110 3.84 -13.40 4.00
C VAL A 110 4.64 -13.72 5.26
N LEU A 111 5.24 -12.70 5.91
CA LEU A 111 6.04 -12.91 7.11
C LEU A 111 5.21 -13.42 8.30
N VAL A 112 3.98 -12.93 8.43
CA VAL A 112 3.03 -13.33 9.48
C VAL A 112 2.15 -14.53 9.09
N HIS A 113 2.41 -15.17 7.93
CA HIS A 113 1.67 -16.34 7.42
C HIS A 113 0.20 -16.12 7.04
N ASP A 114 -0.24 -14.88 6.85
CA ASP A 114 -1.59 -14.54 6.39
C ASP A 114 -1.73 -14.55 4.86
N THR A 115 -0.62 -14.73 4.14
CA THR A 115 -0.58 -14.86 2.67
C THR A 115 0.61 -15.70 2.27
N ASP A 116 0.52 -16.40 1.13
CA ASP A 116 1.63 -17.15 0.56
C ASP A 116 2.45 -16.30 -0.44
N GLY A 117 3.73 -16.63 -0.60
CA GLY A 117 4.62 -15.88 -1.50
C GLY A 117 4.22 -15.94 -2.97
N ARG A 118 3.57 -17.03 -3.40
CA ARG A 118 3.11 -17.21 -4.78
C ARG A 118 2.03 -16.18 -5.14
N SER A 119 1.09 -15.94 -4.24
CA SER A 119 0.04 -14.92 -4.40
C SER A 119 0.62 -13.51 -4.56
N VAL A 120 1.69 -13.18 -3.84
CA VAL A 120 2.37 -11.88 -3.97
C VAL A 120 3.17 -11.80 -5.26
N ALA A 121 3.96 -12.83 -5.56
CA ALA A 121 4.76 -12.94 -6.77
C ALA A 121 3.90 -12.79 -8.03
N ARG A 122 2.76 -13.50 -8.08
CA ARG A 122 1.79 -13.41 -9.16
C ARG A 122 1.19 -12.02 -9.30
N TRP A 123 0.82 -11.38 -8.20
CA TRP A 123 0.31 -10.00 -8.25
C TRP A 123 1.36 -9.03 -8.81
N VAL A 124 2.61 -9.15 -8.39
CA VAL A 124 3.71 -8.35 -8.95
C VAL A 124 3.88 -8.62 -10.44
N GLN A 125 3.83 -9.89 -10.85
CA GLN A 125 3.96 -10.31 -12.24
C GLN A 125 2.85 -9.73 -13.12
N ASP A 126 1.60 -9.83 -12.67
CA ASP A 126 0.41 -9.42 -13.43
C ASP A 126 0.30 -7.89 -13.56
N TYR A 127 0.74 -7.13 -12.54
CA TYR A 127 0.43 -5.70 -12.45
C TYR A 127 1.63 -4.76 -12.49
N LEU A 128 2.84 -5.23 -12.16
CA LEU A 128 4.01 -4.35 -12.00
C LEU A 128 5.21 -4.71 -12.88
N ALA A 129 5.43 -6.00 -13.17
CA ALA A 129 6.67 -6.49 -13.78
C ALA A 129 7.02 -5.86 -15.12
N TRP A 130 6.00 -5.43 -15.88
CA TRP A 130 6.11 -4.90 -17.23
C TRP A 130 5.86 -3.39 -17.34
N ASP A 131 5.61 -2.72 -16.22
CA ASP A 131 5.28 -1.30 -16.22
C ASP A 131 6.53 -0.42 -16.11
N GLU A 132 6.86 0.32 -17.17
CA GLU A 132 8.05 1.20 -17.22
C GLU A 132 8.06 2.31 -16.16
N ARG A 133 6.90 2.68 -15.60
CA ARG A 133 6.79 3.68 -14.54
C ARG A 133 7.36 3.16 -13.22
N VAL A 134 7.55 1.86 -13.12
CA VAL A 134 8.11 1.17 -11.98
C VAL A 134 9.48 0.64 -12.38
N ARG A 135 10.51 0.91 -11.57
CA ARG A 135 11.81 0.27 -11.79
C ARG A 135 11.65 -1.22 -11.50
N SER A 136 11.56 -2.05 -12.53
CA SER A 136 11.41 -3.51 -12.43
C SER A 136 12.41 -4.17 -11.47
N ALA A 137 13.63 -3.62 -11.36
CA ALA A 137 14.66 -4.08 -10.44
C ALA A 137 14.26 -4.07 -8.95
N VAL A 138 13.31 -3.23 -8.52
CA VAL A 138 12.83 -3.23 -7.12
C VAL A 138 11.95 -4.44 -6.83
N PHE A 139 11.41 -5.08 -7.87
CA PHE A 139 10.46 -6.18 -7.79
C PHE A 139 11.01 -7.48 -8.39
N SER A 140 12.29 -7.51 -8.76
CA SER A 140 12.93 -8.64 -9.46
C SER A 140 12.76 -9.96 -8.73
N ASP A 141 12.95 -9.95 -7.41
CA ASP A 141 12.87 -11.18 -6.59
C ASP A 141 11.47 -11.80 -6.64
N PHE A 142 10.42 -10.99 -6.76
CA PHE A 142 9.05 -11.48 -6.91
C PHE A 142 8.74 -11.95 -8.34
N VAL A 143 9.33 -11.32 -9.35
CA VAL A 143 9.22 -11.75 -10.75
C VAL A 143 9.90 -13.12 -10.94
N GLU A 144 11.12 -13.25 -10.45
CA GLU A 144 11.87 -14.51 -10.45
C GLU A 144 11.08 -15.58 -9.68
N LEU A 145 10.64 -15.28 -8.46
CA LEU A 145 9.84 -16.20 -7.66
C LEU A 145 8.57 -16.66 -8.39
N ASN A 146 7.90 -15.79 -9.16
CA ASN A 146 6.72 -16.19 -9.94
C ASN A 146 7.10 -17.21 -11.03
N TRP A 147 8.15 -16.95 -11.81
CA TRP A 147 8.64 -17.92 -12.79
C TRP A 147 9.00 -19.25 -12.13
N GLU A 148 9.56 -19.22 -10.92
CA GLU A 148 9.87 -20.41 -10.13
C GLU A 148 8.66 -21.28 -9.81
N TYR A 149 7.55 -20.65 -9.42
CA TYR A 149 6.28 -21.35 -9.26
C TYR A 149 5.71 -21.87 -10.58
N ASP A 150 5.80 -21.11 -11.67
CA ASP A 150 5.25 -21.54 -12.96
C ASP A 150 5.99 -22.78 -13.49
N GLU A 151 7.32 -22.81 -13.44
CA GLU A 151 8.09 -24.00 -13.85
C GLU A 151 7.86 -25.22 -12.94
N PHE A 152 7.67 -25.00 -11.63
CA PHE A 152 7.29 -26.08 -10.72
C PHE A 152 5.95 -26.70 -11.13
N ASP A 153 4.95 -25.86 -11.45
CA ASP A 153 3.64 -26.27 -11.92
C ASP A 153 3.67 -26.92 -13.31
N GLU A 154 4.58 -26.48 -14.19
CA GLU A 154 4.85 -27.10 -15.50
C GLU A 154 5.57 -28.45 -15.38
N GLY A 155 5.88 -28.91 -14.17
CA GLY A 155 6.41 -30.25 -13.91
C GLY A 155 7.93 -30.36 -14.02
N LEU A 156 8.65 -29.23 -14.05
CA LEU A 156 10.12 -29.21 -14.08
C LEU A 156 10.74 -29.59 -12.72
N GLN A 157 9.93 -29.74 -11.66
CA GLN A 157 10.32 -30.19 -10.31
C GLN A 157 11.63 -29.56 -9.79
N ARG A 158 11.74 -28.23 -9.89
CA ARG A 158 12.84 -27.46 -9.29
C ARG A 158 12.54 -27.03 -7.85
N ASP A 159 13.58 -26.77 -7.07
CA ASP A 159 13.45 -26.15 -5.76
C ASP A 159 12.91 -24.73 -5.90
N VAL A 160 11.88 -24.38 -5.12
CA VAL A 160 11.30 -23.02 -5.13
C VAL A 160 11.98 -22.16 -4.04
N PRO A 161 12.33 -20.89 -4.31
CA PRO A 161 13.01 -20.03 -3.36
C PRO A 161 12.12 -19.70 -2.15
N ASP A 162 12.77 -19.40 -1.02
CA ASP A 162 12.05 -19.03 0.20
C ASP A 162 11.31 -17.69 0.01
N ALA A 163 9.97 -17.77 -0.07
CA ALA A 163 9.06 -16.64 -0.13
C ALA A 163 9.31 -15.60 0.98
N ARG A 164 9.72 -16.04 2.18
CA ARG A 164 10.02 -15.14 3.31
C ARG A 164 11.30 -14.38 3.08
N ARG A 165 12.29 -15.01 2.45
CA ARG A 165 13.53 -14.34 2.07
C ARG A 165 13.27 -13.25 1.03
N ALA A 166 12.47 -13.53 0.00
CA ALA A 166 12.09 -12.52 -1.00
C ALA A 166 11.30 -11.36 -0.37
N ALA A 167 10.33 -11.67 0.50
CA ALA A 167 9.56 -10.67 1.24
C ALA A 167 10.45 -9.81 2.16
N ALA A 168 11.39 -10.42 2.89
CA ALA A 168 12.33 -9.71 3.76
C ALA A 168 13.26 -8.80 2.96
N ALA A 169 13.87 -9.30 1.88
CA ALA A 169 14.76 -8.51 1.02
C ALA A 169 14.03 -7.32 0.40
N PHE A 170 12.80 -7.52 -0.08
CA PHE A 170 11.97 -6.44 -0.58
C PHE A 170 11.66 -5.39 0.49
N LEU A 171 11.24 -5.82 1.69
CA LEU A 171 10.98 -4.89 2.80
C LEU A 171 12.26 -4.13 3.20
N GLU A 172 13.41 -4.78 3.28
CA GLU A 172 14.69 -4.11 3.59
C GLU A 172 15.08 -3.09 2.51
N GLY A 173 14.93 -3.44 1.22
CA GLY A 173 15.28 -2.57 0.09
C GLY A 173 14.32 -1.41 -0.14
N THR A 174 13.07 -1.52 0.31
CA THR A 174 12.02 -0.50 0.09
C THR A 174 11.53 0.18 1.35
N THR A 175 11.97 -0.27 2.53
CA THR A 175 11.73 0.43 3.79
C THR A 175 12.70 1.60 3.91
N PRO A 176 12.22 2.85 4.03
CA PRO A 176 13.08 3.95 4.42
C PRO A 176 13.75 3.59 5.74
N VAL A 177 15.08 3.60 5.78
CA VAL A 177 15.86 3.38 7.01
C VAL A 177 15.41 4.41 8.03
N SER A 178 14.52 4.01 8.94
CA SER A 178 13.87 4.87 9.93
C SER A 178 14.85 5.45 10.97
N ASP A 179 16.10 4.99 10.97
CA ASP A 179 17.10 5.36 11.98
C ASP A 179 17.63 6.79 11.81
N ARG A 180 17.44 7.43 10.64
CA ARG A 180 17.79 8.85 10.46
C ARG A 180 16.80 9.82 11.12
N TRP A 181 15.58 9.39 11.43
CA TRP A 181 14.51 10.26 11.94
C TRP A 181 14.22 10.08 13.42
N ARG A 182 14.72 9.01 14.05
CA ARG A 182 14.74 8.86 15.52
C ARG A 182 15.94 9.51 16.21
N GLN A 183 16.96 9.93 15.45
CA GLN A 183 18.19 10.53 15.98
C GLN A 183 18.32 12.05 15.75
N ARG A 184 17.21 12.76 15.53
CA ARG A 184 17.17 14.23 15.58
C ARG A 184 16.11 14.71 16.55
#